data_AF-A0A7C4SKR2-F1
#
_entry.id   AF-A0A7C4SKR2-F1
#
_cell.length_a   1.000
_cell.length_b   1.000
_cell.length_c   1.000
_cell.angle_alpha   90.00
_cell.angle_beta   90.00
_cell.angle_gamma   90.00
#
_symmetry.space_group_name_H-M   'P 1'
#
loop_
_entity.id
_entity.type
_entity.pdbx_description
1 polymer ?
#
loop_
_entity_poly.entity_id
_entity_poly.type
_entity_poly.pdbx_seq_one_letter_code
_entity_poly.pdbx_strand_id
1 'polypeptide(L)'
;MSRLKTFKLQIKKSFILAFSIVLMFNALLLLTLPGMSNNTSSSNSNIDIRTHTILKKFSSYEELKDFLNRSMSSPWLLVDVERFTTITTTGITAKSTVTHIDYSKTNVQVEGVDEDDVVKTDGEYIYLTLGRRVLIIKAYPPNEAKLSAEIPVEGVVSGLFVNNKRLVIIYNSIYCRVENTGNTFEKREMLSIEPSLSVLIYDVKNAEAPILVRNTTISGMHFNSRMIGDYVYVLAYLPIRLRGEEPVLPEIIDGKYSIRVDPTSIYYSNASVFYNVFTVIFAINVKDSSEPITYETFLFGYASCIYVSL
;
A
#
# COMPACT_ATOMS: atom_id res chain seq x y z
N MET A 1 12.70 29.99 13.39
CA MET A 1 13.48 28.74 13.22
C MET A 1 13.22 27.69 14.30
N SER A 2 12.84 28.04 15.55
CA SER A 2 12.56 27.06 16.62
C SER A 2 11.21 26.33 16.47
N ARG A 3 10.12 27.04 16.12
CA ARG A 3 8.78 26.45 15.96
C ARG A 3 8.69 25.35 14.90
N LEU A 4 9.44 25.46 13.79
CA LEU A 4 9.45 24.46 12.71
C LEU A 4 10.14 23.14 13.13
N LYS A 5 11.14 23.23 14.02
CA LYS A 5 11.81 22.05 14.60
C LYS A 5 10.92 21.36 15.63
N THR A 6 10.21 22.12 16.47
CA THR A 6 9.27 21.56 17.44
C THR A 6 8.09 20.88 16.74
N PHE A 7 7.60 21.45 15.65
CA PHE A 7 6.53 20.87 14.81
C PHE A 7 6.96 19.56 14.13
N LYS A 8 8.16 19.52 13.51
CA LYS A 8 8.73 18.27 12.95
C LYS A 8 8.97 17.19 14.00
N LEU A 9 9.31 17.57 15.23
CA LEU A 9 9.59 16.63 16.33
C LEU A 9 8.30 16.03 16.92
N GLN A 10 7.22 16.81 16.98
CA GLN A 10 5.92 16.38 17.46
C GLN A 10 5.25 15.42 16.47
N ILE A 11 5.39 15.67 15.16
CA ILE A 11 4.95 14.77 14.08
C ILE A 11 5.72 13.45 14.13
N LYS A 12 7.06 13.46 14.30
CA LYS A 12 7.84 12.23 14.44
C LYS A 12 7.43 11.37 15.64
N LYS A 13 7.03 11.98 16.76
CA LYS A 13 6.58 11.23 17.95
C LYS A 13 5.23 10.55 17.74
N SER A 14 4.28 11.18 17.03
CA SER A 14 3.01 10.54 16.66
C SER A 14 3.16 9.52 15.52
N PHE A 15 4.11 9.72 14.61
CA PHE A 15 4.35 8.79 13.49
C PHE A 15 5.02 7.47 13.95
N ILE A 16 5.87 7.52 14.97
CA ILE A 16 6.58 6.33 15.50
C ILE A 16 5.72 5.56 16.52
N LEU A 17 4.76 6.21 17.20
CA LEU A 17 3.91 5.52 18.17
C LEU A 17 2.89 4.57 17.52
N ALA A 18 2.49 4.80 16.26
CA ALA A 18 1.40 4.08 15.61
C ALA A 18 1.80 2.83 14.81
N PHE A 19 3.09 2.54 14.63
CA PHE A 19 3.55 1.42 13.81
C PHE A 19 4.54 0.52 14.55
N SER A 20 4.00 -0.45 15.29
CA SER A 20 4.76 -1.64 15.65
C SER A 20 4.66 -2.66 14.51
N ILE A 21 5.61 -2.63 13.58
CA ILE A 21 5.72 -3.65 12.52
C ILE A 21 6.24 -4.93 13.17
N VAL A 22 5.34 -5.90 13.42
CA VAL A 22 5.72 -7.26 13.80
C VAL A 22 5.90 -8.10 12.54
N LEU A 23 7.14 -8.28 12.11
CA LEU A 23 7.49 -9.16 10.98
C LEU A 23 7.45 -10.62 11.45
N MET A 24 6.32 -11.33 11.26
CA MET A 24 6.29 -12.78 11.45
C MET A 24 6.71 -13.48 10.16
N PHE A 25 7.92 -14.04 10.16
CA PHE A 25 8.40 -14.93 9.11
C PHE A 25 7.61 -16.25 9.17
N ASN A 26 6.73 -16.50 8.20
CA ASN A 26 6.22 -17.86 7.99
C ASN A 26 7.29 -18.67 7.26
N ALA A 27 8.10 -19.40 8.01
CA ALA A 27 9.03 -20.42 7.49
C ALA A 27 8.30 -21.71 7.04
N LEU A 28 7.05 -21.61 6.59
CA LEU A 28 6.20 -22.76 6.26
C LEU A 28 5.96 -22.89 4.76
N LEU A 29 7.05 -22.86 3.98
CA LEU A 29 7.06 -23.29 2.58
C LEU A 29 8.32 -24.11 2.24
N LEU A 30 8.75 -24.99 3.17
CA LEU A 30 9.91 -25.87 2.99
C LEU A 30 9.61 -27.36 3.24
N LEU A 31 8.35 -27.77 3.39
CA LEU A 31 7.99 -29.17 3.71
C LEU A 31 7.33 -29.97 2.57
N THR A 32 7.41 -29.52 1.32
CA THR A 32 6.95 -30.34 0.18
C THR A 32 7.95 -30.35 -0.96
N LEU A 33 9.16 -30.85 -0.69
CA LEU A 33 10.02 -31.44 -1.72
C LEU A 33 10.55 -32.77 -1.18
N PRO A 34 10.16 -33.92 -1.76
CA PRO A 34 10.72 -35.19 -1.37
C PRO A 34 12.11 -35.34 -2.01
N GLY A 35 13.12 -35.52 -1.16
CA GLY A 35 14.44 -36.01 -1.57
C GLY A 35 15.54 -34.99 -1.37
N MET A 36 16.22 -35.07 -0.23
CA MET A 36 17.69 -35.14 -0.14
C MET A 36 18.06 -35.57 1.28
N SER A 37 18.84 -36.65 1.37
CA SER A 37 19.19 -37.37 2.59
C SER A 37 20.16 -36.60 3.49
N ASN A 38 19.97 -36.81 4.79
CA ASN A 38 20.79 -36.43 5.94
C ASN A 38 22.31 -36.36 5.72
N ASN A 39 22.90 -35.23 6.15
CA ASN A 39 24.17 -35.21 6.88
C ASN A 39 24.18 -33.96 7.78
N THR A 40 23.67 -34.12 9.00
CA THR A 40 23.77 -33.11 10.06
C THR A 40 25.06 -33.32 10.86
N SER A 41 26.08 -32.54 10.56
CA SER A 41 27.15 -32.25 11.52
C SER A 41 26.70 -31.07 12.37
N SER A 42 26.34 -31.36 13.63
CA SER A 42 25.95 -30.35 14.61
C SER A 42 27.16 -29.46 14.96
N SER A 43 27.12 -28.20 14.54
CA SER A 43 27.89 -27.14 15.18
C SER A 43 26.91 -26.26 15.96
N ASN A 44 26.95 -26.38 17.28
CA ASN A 44 26.27 -25.51 18.22
C ASN A 44 26.83 -24.09 18.07
N SER A 45 26.13 -23.23 17.33
CA SER A 45 26.25 -21.79 17.51
C SER A 45 25.06 -21.34 18.34
N ASN A 46 25.34 -20.93 19.58
CA ASN A 46 24.41 -20.20 20.41
C ASN A 46 24.00 -18.94 19.64
N ILE A 47 22.78 -18.92 19.09
CA ILE A 47 22.19 -17.73 18.49
C ILE A 47 21.88 -16.78 19.65
N ASP A 48 22.73 -15.79 19.83
CA ASP A 48 22.52 -14.71 20.78
C ASP A 48 21.39 -13.80 20.26
N ILE A 49 20.18 -13.98 20.79
CA ILE A 49 18.96 -13.23 20.45
C ILE A 49 19.00 -11.84 21.13
N ARG A 50 20.14 -11.14 21.05
CA ARG A 50 20.35 -9.80 21.62
C ARG A 50 20.90 -8.78 20.61
N THR A 51 20.81 -9.06 19.31
CA THR A 51 20.95 -7.99 18.33
C THR A 51 19.59 -7.31 18.17
N HIS A 52 19.42 -6.17 18.83
CA HIS A 52 18.45 -5.18 18.34
C HIS A 52 18.83 -4.90 16.88
N THR A 53 18.03 -5.40 15.94
CA THR A 53 18.23 -5.12 14.52
C THR A 53 17.92 -3.65 14.30
N ILE A 54 18.93 -2.79 14.50
CA ILE A 54 18.83 -1.37 14.20
C ILE A 54 18.68 -1.26 12.68
N LEU A 55 17.55 -0.73 12.23
CA LEU A 55 17.36 -0.36 10.84
C LEU A 55 18.43 0.65 10.45
N LYS A 56 19.17 0.35 9.38
CA LYS A 56 20.23 1.20 8.83
C LYS A 56 19.68 2.01 7.66
N LYS A 57 20.40 3.05 7.27
CA LYS A 57 20.16 3.78 6.01
C LYS A 57 21.38 3.68 5.13
N PHE A 58 21.17 3.73 3.82
CA PHE A 58 22.27 3.82 2.87
C PHE A 58 22.93 5.20 2.98
N SER A 59 24.25 5.23 2.86
CA SER A 59 25.06 6.45 2.79
C SER A 59 25.07 7.05 1.39
N SER A 60 24.78 6.25 0.36
CA SER A 60 24.77 6.67 -1.04
C SER A 60 23.89 5.78 -1.91
N TYR A 61 23.64 6.23 -3.14
CA TYR A 61 23.00 5.42 -4.16
C TYR A 61 23.83 4.19 -4.56
N GLU A 62 25.16 4.34 -4.64
CA GLU A 62 26.07 3.22 -4.94
C GLU A 62 26.00 2.13 -3.87
N GLU A 63 25.90 2.50 -2.59
CA GLU A 63 25.76 1.51 -1.51
C GLU A 63 24.46 0.69 -1.66
N LEU A 64 23.36 1.33 -2.05
CA LEU A 64 22.11 0.63 -2.36
C LEU A 64 22.28 -0.33 -3.55
N LYS A 65 22.93 0.12 -4.62
CA LYS A 65 23.18 -0.70 -5.82
C LYS A 65 24.04 -1.92 -5.48
N ASP A 66 25.14 -1.73 -4.74
CA ASP A 66 26.01 -2.80 -4.27
C ASP A 66 25.28 -3.77 -3.33
N PHE A 67 24.41 -3.25 -2.46
CA PHE A 67 23.56 -4.08 -1.61
C PHE A 67 22.62 -4.96 -2.43
N LEU A 68 21.93 -4.39 -3.42
CA LEU A 68 21.00 -5.11 -4.27
C LEU A 68 21.71 -6.17 -5.13
N ASN A 69 22.85 -5.85 -5.74
CA ASN A 69 23.63 -6.79 -6.54
C ASN A 69 24.10 -8.02 -5.75
N ARG A 70 24.53 -7.82 -4.49
CA ARG A 70 24.85 -8.94 -3.58
C ARG A 70 23.63 -9.81 -3.28
N SER A 71 22.45 -9.20 -3.11
CA SER A 71 21.21 -9.91 -2.77
C SER A 71 20.52 -10.61 -3.95
N MET A 72 20.70 -10.10 -5.18
CA MET A 72 20.08 -10.60 -6.41
C MET A 72 20.83 -11.77 -7.05
N SER A 73 21.93 -12.23 -6.47
CA SER A 73 22.77 -13.32 -6.99
C SER A 73 22.13 -14.73 -6.90
N SER A 74 20.80 -14.86 -6.80
CA SER A 74 20.07 -16.13 -6.78
C SER A 74 19.03 -16.20 -7.92
N PRO A 75 19.12 -17.17 -8.84
CA PRO A 75 18.40 -17.16 -10.11
C PRO A 75 17.01 -17.83 -10.04
N TRP A 76 15.99 -17.16 -9.49
CA TRP A 76 14.59 -17.60 -9.67
C TRP A 76 13.63 -16.40 -9.65
N LEU A 77 13.60 -15.61 -10.73
CA LEU A 77 12.64 -14.51 -10.89
C LEU A 77 11.71 -14.78 -12.08
N LEU A 78 10.73 -15.67 -11.89
CA LEU A 78 9.53 -15.77 -12.71
C LEU A 78 8.36 -16.07 -11.77
N VAL A 79 7.55 -15.06 -11.46
CA VAL A 79 6.26 -15.26 -10.77
C VAL A 79 5.16 -15.06 -11.79
N ASP A 80 4.47 -16.16 -12.04
CA ASP A 80 3.33 -16.35 -12.94
C ASP A 80 2.09 -15.60 -12.42
N VAL A 81 1.41 -14.87 -13.31
CA VAL A 81 0.38 -13.85 -12.99
C VAL A 81 -1.02 -14.47 -12.81
N GLU A 82 -1.18 -15.77 -13.02
CA GLU A 82 -2.52 -16.40 -13.17
C GLU A 82 -3.27 -16.75 -11.87
N ARG A 83 -2.71 -16.53 -10.67
CA ARG A 83 -3.32 -17.03 -9.42
C ARG A 83 -4.24 -16.06 -8.65
N PHE A 84 -4.53 -14.88 -9.17
CA PHE A 84 -5.21 -13.82 -8.38
C PHE A 84 -6.74 -13.69 -8.57
N THR A 85 -7.41 -14.58 -9.31
CA THR A 85 -8.79 -14.36 -9.78
C THR A 85 -9.86 -15.29 -9.19
N THR A 86 -9.87 -15.56 -7.88
CA THR A 86 -11.05 -16.24 -7.28
C THR A 86 -11.34 -15.76 -5.86
N ILE A 87 -12.32 -14.87 -5.73
CA ILE A 87 -13.04 -14.62 -4.47
C ILE A 87 -14.54 -14.80 -4.75
N THR A 88 -15.16 -15.74 -4.04
CA THR A 88 -16.59 -16.07 -4.12
C THR A 88 -17.33 -15.32 -3.02
N THR A 89 -18.35 -14.54 -3.38
CA THR A 89 -19.21 -13.80 -2.45
C THR A 89 -20.39 -14.65 -1.97
N THR A 90 -20.61 -14.73 -0.66
CA THR A 90 -21.86 -15.25 -0.07
C THR A 90 -22.63 -14.12 0.61
N GLY A 91 -23.86 -13.88 0.15
CA GLY A 91 -24.76 -12.87 0.71
C GLY A 91 -25.63 -13.43 1.83
N ILE A 92 -25.86 -12.61 2.87
CA ILE A 92 -26.88 -12.87 3.90
C ILE A 92 -27.77 -11.64 4.01
N THR A 93 -29.09 -11.85 3.94
CA THR A 93 -30.11 -10.82 4.08
C THR A 93 -30.59 -10.77 5.53
N ALA A 94 -30.60 -9.59 6.14
CA ALA A 94 -31.31 -9.34 7.40
C ALA A 94 -32.27 -8.16 7.24
N LYS A 95 -33.49 -8.32 7.74
CA LYS A 95 -34.55 -7.30 7.76
C LYS A 95 -34.86 -6.97 9.22
N SER A 96 -34.87 -5.69 9.58
CA SER A 96 -35.51 -5.19 10.81
C SER A 96 -35.77 -3.68 10.70
N THR A 97 -36.83 -3.26 11.37
CA THR A 97 -37.39 -1.90 11.37
C THR A 97 -37.30 -1.33 12.78
N VAL A 98 -36.57 -0.22 13.01
CA VAL A 98 -36.69 0.63 14.21
C VAL A 98 -36.33 2.09 13.87
N THR A 99 -36.95 3.00 14.62
CA THR A 99 -37.10 4.45 14.47
C THR A 99 -35.96 5.32 15.05
N HIS A 100 -34.71 4.87 14.96
CA HIS A 100 -33.48 5.66 15.19
C HIS A 100 -32.38 5.10 14.26
N ILE A 101 -31.70 5.92 13.45
CA ILE A 101 -30.80 5.44 12.39
C ILE A 101 -29.40 5.21 12.96
N ASP A 102 -29.24 4.10 13.66
CA ASP A 102 -27.93 3.54 13.94
C ASP A 102 -27.51 2.65 12.76
N TYR A 103 -26.30 2.86 12.22
CA TYR A 103 -25.75 2.03 11.15
C TYR A 103 -24.56 1.23 11.67
N SER A 104 -24.41 0.00 11.19
CA SER A 104 -23.22 -0.79 11.50
C SER A 104 -22.02 -0.24 10.71
N LYS A 105 -20.94 0.09 11.42
CA LYS A 105 -19.62 0.14 10.82
C LYS A 105 -19.16 -1.29 10.53
N THR A 106 -18.18 -1.47 9.65
CA THR A 106 -17.54 -2.77 9.49
C THR A 106 -16.80 -3.14 10.78
N ASN A 107 -16.64 -4.43 11.04
CA ASN A 107 -16.00 -4.92 12.26
C ASN A 107 -14.52 -4.56 12.23
N VAL A 108 -14.13 -3.48 12.92
CA VAL A 108 -12.75 -3.00 12.99
C VAL A 108 -11.91 -3.88 13.94
N GLN A 109 -10.68 -4.18 13.56
CA GLN A 109 -9.76 -4.96 14.39
C GLN A 109 -9.34 -4.21 15.67
N VAL A 110 -9.19 -2.88 15.58
CA VAL A 110 -8.70 -2.02 16.67
C VAL A 110 -9.57 -0.75 16.73
N GLU A 111 -9.95 -0.34 17.93
CA GLU A 111 -10.75 0.88 18.13
C GLU A 111 -10.00 2.12 17.62
N GLY A 112 -10.70 2.96 16.86
CA GLY A 112 -10.12 4.18 16.29
C GLY A 112 -9.27 3.96 15.02
N VAL A 113 -9.14 2.71 14.57
CA VAL A 113 -8.41 2.32 13.37
C VAL A 113 -9.37 1.67 12.38
N ASP A 114 -9.68 2.38 11.29
CA ASP A 114 -10.52 1.84 10.21
C ASP A 114 -9.67 1.11 9.16
N GLU A 115 -10.26 0.11 8.52
CA GLU A 115 -9.63 -0.75 7.50
C GLU A 115 -10.20 -0.44 6.11
N ASP A 116 -9.44 -0.71 5.06
CA ASP A 116 -9.90 -0.54 3.69
C ASP A 116 -10.85 -1.67 3.27
N ASP A 117 -12.14 -1.34 3.20
CA ASP A 117 -13.18 -2.28 2.76
C ASP A 117 -13.63 -1.98 1.33
N VAL A 118 -14.18 -3.00 0.65
CA VAL A 118 -14.81 -2.87 -0.67
C VAL A 118 -16.24 -2.30 -0.60
N VAL A 119 -16.80 -2.19 0.60
CA VAL A 119 -18.10 -1.56 0.90
C VAL A 119 -17.96 -0.73 2.18
N LYS A 120 -18.37 0.53 2.12
CA LYS A 120 -18.46 1.44 3.27
C LYS A 120 -19.84 2.11 3.33
N THR A 121 -20.20 2.65 4.49
CA THR A 121 -21.44 3.40 4.68
C THR A 121 -21.23 4.55 5.66
N ASP A 122 -21.93 5.66 5.43
CA ASP A 122 -22.04 6.77 6.39
C ASP A 122 -23.43 6.85 7.05
N GLY A 123 -24.23 5.79 6.90
CA GLY A 123 -25.60 5.67 7.41
C GLY A 123 -26.68 6.16 6.43
N GLU A 124 -26.35 7.10 5.55
CA GLU A 124 -27.26 7.61 4.52
C GLU A 124 -26.93 7.03 3.13
N TYR A 125 -25.63 6.90 2.83
CA TYR A 125 -25.11 6.41 1.57
C TYR A 125 -24.28 5.14 1.77
N ILE A 126 -24.41 4.22 0.82
CA ILE A 126 -23.51 3.08 0.64
C ILE A 126 -22.52 3.43 -0.47
N TYR A 127 -21.25 3.15 -0.20
CA TYR A 127 -20.13 3.33 -1.11
C TYR A 127 -19.61 1.93 -1.46
N LEU A 128 -19.77 1.53 -2.72
CA LEU A 128 -19.53 0.16 -3.17
C LEU A 128 -18.53 0.16 -4.33
N THR A 129 -17.48 -0.65 -4.22
CA THR A 129 -16.60 -0.92 -5.36
C THR A 129 -17.23 -1.91 -6.34
N LEU A 130 -17.04 -1.69 -7.64
CA LEU A 130 -17.42 -2.63 -8.69
C LEU A 130 -16.35 -2.67 -9.78
N GLY A 131 -15.23 -3.35 -9.49
CA GLY A 131 -14.09 -3.44 -10.40
C GLY A 131 -13.38 -2.09 -10.57
N ARG A 132 -13.63 -1.41 -11.69
CA ARG A 132 -12.96 -0.14 -12.08
C ARG A 132 -13.81 1.11 -11.80
N ARG A 133 -14.73 1.02 -10.85
CA ARG A 133 -15.66 2.09 -10.51
C ARG A 133 -16.12 1.97 -9.05
N VAL A 134 -16.54 3.11 -8.50
CA VAL A 134 -17.19 3.21 -7.19
C VAL A 134 -18.60 3.76 -7.38
N LEU A 135 -19.58 3.06 -6.82
CA LEU A 135 -20.97 3.47 -6.80
C LEU A 135 -21.27 4.16 -5.47
N ILE A 136 -21.92 5.32 -5.53
CA ILE A 136 -22.48 6.01 -4.38
C ILE A 136 -23.99 5.84 -4.45
N ILE A 137 -24.55 5.09 -3.52
CA ILE A 137 -25.95 4.69 -3.52
C ILE A 137 -26.61 5.36 -2.31
N LYS A 138 -27.63 6.19 -2.54
CA LYS A 138 -28.50 6.64 -1.46
C LYS A 138 -29.24 5.41 -0.94
N ALA A 139 -29.04 5.06 0.32
CA ALA A 139 -29.59 3.87 0.94
C ALA A 139 -30.70 4.20 1.96
N TYR A 140 -30.61 5.38 2.59
CA TYR A 140 -31.61 5.87 3.52
C TYR A 140 -32.16 7.24 3.10
N PRO A 141 -33.47 7.50 3.26
CA PRO A 141 -34.49 6.52 3.64
C PRO A 141 -34.75 5.48 2.52
N PRO A 142 -35.20 4.25 2.83
CA PRO A 142 -35.27 3.17 1.83
C PRO A 142 -36.17 3.45 0.63
N ASN A 143 -37.20 4.29 0.79
CA ASN A 143 -38.09 4.72 -0.28
C ASN A 143 -37.44 5.72 -1.26
N GLU A 144 -36.31 6.31 -0.89
CA GLU A 144 -35.51 7.19 -1.73
C GLU A 144 -34.24 6.49 -2.28
N ALA A 145 -34.16 5.17 -2.12
CA ALA A 145 -32.98 4.42 -2.52
C ALA A 145 -32.73 4.56 -4.02
N LYS A 146 -31.55 5.06 -4.37
CA LYS A 146 -31.15 5.31 -5.77
C LYS A 146 -29.65 5.33 -5.92
N LEU A 147 -29.17 5.06 -7.13
CA LEU A 147 -27.79 5.37 -7.50
C LEU A 147 -27.64 6.90 -7.60
N SER A 148 -26.79 7.48 -6.75
CA SER A 148 -26.54 8.93 -6.71
C SER A 148 -25.39 9.34 -7.62
N ALA A 149 -24.31 8.57 -7.66
CA ALA A 149 -23.17 8.82 -8.54
C ALA A 149 -22.39 7.53 -8.85
N GLU A 150 -21.67 7.55 -9.96
CA GLU A 150 -20.68 6.55 -10.35
C GLU A 150 -19.35 7.26 -10.62
N ILE A 151 -18.29 6.81 -9.95
CA ILE A 151 -16.93 7.35 -10.10
C ILE A 151 -16.09 6.31 -10.82
N PRO A 152 -15.77 6.50 -12.11
CA PRO A 152 -14.84 5.63 -12.82
C PRO A 152 -13.40 5.88 -12.38
N VAL A 153 -12.57 4.83 -12.40
CA VAL A 153 -11.13 4.91 -12.13
C VAL A 153 -10.31 4.17 -13.19
N GLU A 154 -9.01 4.47 -13.25
CA GLU A 154 -8.08 3.92 -14.25
C GLU A 154 -7.59 2.49 -13.94
N GLY A 155 -7.99 1.92 -12.81
CA GLY A 155 -7.53 0.61 -12.35
C GLY A 155 -8.58 -0.13 -11.53
N VAL A 156 -8.18 -1.23 -10.89
CA VAL A 156 -9.06 -2.02 -10.03
C VAL A 156 -9.05 -1.43 -8.63
N VAL A 157 -10.22 -1.05 -8.12
CA VAL A 157 -10.37 -0.50 -6.78
C VAL A 157 -10.06 -1.60 -5.77
N SER A 158 -9.12 -1.33 -4.85
CA SER A 158 -8.69 -2.27 -3.81
C SER A 158 -9.16 -1.88 -2.41
N GLY A 159 -9.64 -0.65 -2.22
CA GLY A 159 -10.06 -0.21 -0.89
C GLY A 159 -10.82 1.12 -0.88
N LEU A 160 -11.74 1.26 0.07
CA LEU A 160 -12.48 2.50 0.35
C LEU A 160 -12.35 2.91 1.82
N PHE A 161 -12.33 4.22 2.06
CA PHE A 161 -12.63 4.82 3.36
C PHE A 161 -13.68 5.91 3.23
N VAL A 162 -14.49 6.07 4.27
CA VAL A 162 -15.46 7.17 4.36
C VAL A 162 -15.34 7.82 5.72
N ASN A 163 -15.01 9.11 5.73
CA ASN A 163 -14.84 9.87 6.97
C ASN A 163 -15.25 11.32 6.75
N ASN A 164 -16.16 11.85 7.57
CA ASN A 164 -16.54 13.27 7.58
C ASN A 164 -16.84 13.84 6.17
N LYS A 165 -17.66 13.14 5.37
CA LYS A 165 -18.01 13.50 3.98
C LYS A 165 -16.79 13.61 3.05
N ARG A 166 -15.76 12.82 3.33
CA ARG A 166 -14.67 12.50 2.42
C ARG A 166 -14.75 11.02 2.06
N LEU A 167 -14.69 10.74 0.77
CA LEU A 167 -14.54 9.39 0.23
C LEU A 167 -13.10 9.24 -0.25
N VAL A 168 -12.41 8.25 0.28
CA VAL A 168 -11.07 7.85 -0.20
C VAL A 168 -11.23 6.60 -1.04
N ILE A 169 -10.67 6.63 -2.25
CA ILE A 169 -10.68 5.51 -3.19
C ILE A 169 -9.24 5.12 -3.45
N ILE A 170 -8.92 3.85 -3.18
CA ILE A 170 -7.60 3.27 -3.43
C ILE A 170 -7.73 2.29 -4.58
N TYR A 171 -6.92 2.44 -5.63
CA TYR A 171 -6.94 1.52 -6.76
C TYR A 171 -5.54 1.21 -7.31
N ASN A 172 -5.39 0.00 -7.85
CA ASN A 172 -4.19 -0.43 -8.56
C ASN A 172 -4.39 -0.28 -10.06
N SER A 173 -3.46 0.38 -10.74
CA SER A 173 -3.38 0.48 -12.19
C SER A 173 -2.03 -0.03 -12.70
N ILE A 174 -2.03 -0.54 -13.91
CA ILE A 174 -0.81 -0.98 -14.60
C ILE A 174 -0.64 -0.08 -15.81
N TYR A 175 0.48 0.64 -15.87
CA TYR A 175 0.86 1.40 -17.05
C TYR A 175 1.81 0.56 -17.91
N CYS A 176 1.50 0.49 -19.20
CA CYS A 176 2.38 -0.11 -20.18
C CYS A 176 3.22 0.99 -20.83
N ARG A 177 4.51 1.00 -20.58
CA ARG A 177 5.45 1.93 -21.22
C ARG A 177 6.17 1.21 -22.35
N VAL A 178 6.04 1.73 -23.57
CA VAL A 178 6.82 1.26 -24.72
C VAL A 178 8.20 1.90 -24.63
N GLU A 179 9.22 1.11 -24.34
CA GLU A 179 10.59 1.59 -24.34
C GLU A 179 11.23 1.31 -25.71
N ASN A 180 11.64 2.38 -26.41
CA ASN A 180 12.41 2.26 -27.64
C ASN A 180 13.85 1.93 -27.28
N THR A 181 14.24 0.66 -27.38
CA THR A 181 15.64 0.27 -27.27
C THR A 181 16.34 0.63 -28.58
N GLY A 182 17.10 1.72 -28.58
CA GLY A 182 17.87 2.14 -29.74
C GLY A 182 19.04 1.19 -29.96
N ASN A 183 18.97 0.37 -31.00
CA ASN A 183 20.12 -0.11 -31.79
C ASN A 183 19.66 -0.58 -33.17
N THR A 184 20.47 -0.28 -34.18
CA THR A 184 20.08 0.05 -35.56
C THR A 184 19.64 -1.08 -36.49
N PHE A 185 19.29 -2.30 -36.04
CA PHE A 185 18.81 -3.34 -36.99
C PHE A 185 17.67 -4.25 -36.55
N GLU A 186 17.20 -4.20 -35.30
CA GLU A 186 15.93 -4.83 -34.90
C GLU A 186 15.29 -3.99 -33.80
N LYS A 187 14.32 -3.16 -34.15
CA LYS A 187 13.55 -2.38 -33.17
C LYS A 187 12.67 -3.35 -32.37
N ARG A 188 13.16 -3.86 -31.24
CA ARG A 188 12.33 -4.63 -30.30
C ARG A 188 11.66 -3.65 -29.35
N GLU A 189 10.36 -3.46 -29.51
CA GLU A 189 9.53 -2.77 -28.53
C GLU A 189 9.48 -3.64 -27.27
N MET A 190 10.15 -3.20 -26.20
CA MET A 190 10.03 -3.85 -24.90
C MET A 190 8.89 -3.17 -24.13
N LEU A 191 7.88 -3.96 -23.74
CA LEU A 191 6.78 -3.50 -22.92
C LEU A 191 7.24 -3.49 -21.45
N SER A 192 7.45 -2.31 -20.88
CA SER A 192 7.67 -2.17 -19.44
C SER A 192 6.31 -2.07 -18.75
N ILE A 193 6.03 -3.01 -17.86
CA ILE A 193 4.82 -3.05 -17.04
C ILE A 193 5.13 -2.32 -15.73
N GLU A 194 4.50 -1.18 -15.51
CA GLU A 194 4.74 -0.34 -14.34
C GLU A 194 3.50 -0.37 -13.44
N PRO A 195 3.52 -1.13 -12.34
CA PRO A 195 2.43 -1.09 -11.38
C PRO A 195 2.42 0.26 -10.68
N SER A 196 1.21 0.77 -10.47
CA SER A 196 0.95 2.03 -9.79
C SER A 196 -0.24 1.89 -8.87
N LEU A 197 -0.16 2.58 -7.75
CA LEU A 197 -1.21 2.70 -6.76
C LEU A 197 -1.68 4.14 -6.73
N SER A 198 -2.98 4.36 -6.85
CA SER A 198 -3.55 5.70 -6.73
C SER A 198 -4.52 5.79 -5.54
N VAL A 199 -4.46 6.93 -4.86
CA VAL A 199 -5.34 7.33 -3.76
C VAL A 199 -6.04 8.60 -4.16
N LEU A 200 -7.33 8.48 -4.45
CA LEU A 200 -8.21 9.61 -4.76
C LEU A 200 -8.98 10.02 -3.51
N ILE A 201 -9.11 11.32 -3.30
CA ILE A 201 -9.93 11.87 -2.22
C ILE A 201 -11.01 12.72 -2.85
N TYR A 202 -12.27 12.39 -2.56
CA TYR A 202 -13.44 13.13 -3.01
C TYR A 202 -14.13 13.84 -1.84
N ASP A 203 -14.55 15.09 -2.07
CA ASP A 203 -15.59 15.73 -1.27
C ASP A 203 -16.95 15.18 -1.71
N VAL A 204 -17.67 14.54 -0.78
CA VAL A 204 -18.99 13.93 -1.01
C VAL A 204 -20.08 14.62 -0.19
N LYS A 205 -19.92 15.91 0.16
CA LYS A 205 -21.00 16.72 0.76
C LYS A 205 -22.25 16.73 -0.12
N ASN A 206 -22.05 16.79 -1.44
CA ASN A 206 -23.08 16.47 -2.42
C ASN A 206 -22.75 15.13 -3.07
N ALA A 207 -23.40 14.06 -2.60
CA ALA A 207 -23.18 12.69 -3.08
C ALA A 207 -23.59 12.46 -4.54
N GLU A 208 -24.42 13.35 -5.12
CA GLU A 208 -24.82 13.28 -6.54
C GLU A 208 -23.79 13.94 -7.47
N ALA A 209 -22.91 14.79 -6.92
CA ALA A 209 -21.87 15.49 -7.66
C ALA A 209 -20.55 15.49 -6.85
N PRO A 210 -19.93 14.31 -6.64
CA PRO A 210 -18.69 14.18 -5.88
C PRO A 210 -17.55 14.96 -6.55
N ILE A 211 -16.76 15.68 -5.76
CA ILE A 211 -15.69 16.56 -6.28
C ILE A 211 -14.34 15.98 -5.89
N LEU A 212 -13.48 15.66 -6.87
CA LEU A 212 -12.11 15.22 -6.62
C LEU A 212 -11.31 16.38 -6.00
N VAL A 213 -10.77 16.18 -4.79
CA VAL A 213 -9.98 17.20 -4.07
C VAL A 213 -8.48 16.89 -4.04
N ARG A 214 -8.08 15.62 -4.19
CA ARG A 214 -6.68 15.22 -4.22
C ARG A 214 -6.52 13.92 -5.02
N ASN A 215 -5.45 13.84 -5.81
CA ASN A 215 -5.03 12.63 -6.49
C ASN A 215 -3.54 12.43 -6.22
N THR A 216 -3.24 11.30 -5.56
CA THR A 216 -1.88 10.88 -5.27
C THR A 216 -1.63 9.53 -5.90
N THR A 217 -0.56 9.40 -6.69
CA THR A 217 -0.13 8.15 -7.31
C THR A 217 1.26 7.76 -6.82
N ILE A 218 1.48 6.49 -6.52
CA ILE A 218 2.74 5.94 -6.02
C ILE A 218 3.14 4.76 -6.91
N SER A 219 4.43 4.63 -7.18
CA SER A 219 5.00 3.44 -7.82
C SER A 219 4.81 2.19 -6.95
N GLY A 220 4.25 1.12 -7.52
CA GLY A 220 4.05 -0.14 -6.82
C GLY A 220 2.58 -0.56 -6.76
N MET A 221 2.31 -1.55 -5.91
CA MET A 221 0.98 -2.12 -5.70
C MET A 221 0.55 -1.92 -4.25
N HIS A 222 -0.75 -1.72 -4.07
CA HIS A 222 -1.37 -1.71 -2.76
C HIS A 222 -1.17 -3.04 -2.05
N PHE A 223 -0.69 -2.97 -0.80
CA PHE A 223 -0.62 -4.11 0.09
C PHE A 223 -1.70 -4.05 1.16
N ASN A 224 -1.84 -2.89 1.82
CA ASN A 224 -2.82 -2.67 2.86
C ASN A 224 -2.95 -1.17 3.19
N SER A 225 -4.01 -0.77 3.88
CA SER A 225 -4.11 0.60 4.41
C SER A 225 -4.94 0.70 5.70
N ARG A 226 -4.70 1.77 6.45
CA ARG A 226 -5.42 2.07 7.69
C ARG A 226 -5.78 3.53 7.75
N MET A 227 -6.98 3.84 8.24
CA MET A 227 -7.35 5.22 8.54
C MET A 227 -7.38 5.42 10.06
N ILE A 228 -6.69 6.46 10.53
CA ILE A 228 -6.65 6.86 11.93
C ILE A 228 -6.91 8.36 12.00
N GLY A 229 -7.99 8.76 12.67
CA GLY A 229 -8.42 10.16 12.73
C GLY A 229 -8.63 10.72 11.33
N ASP A 230 -7.88 11.75 10.96
CA ASP A 230 -7.99 12.42 9.66
C ASP A 230 -6.96 11.92 8.62
N TYR A 231 -6.15 10.92 8.97
CA TYR A 231 -5.08 10.40 8.10
C TYR A 231 -5.40 9.01 7.58
N VAL A 232 -5.10 8.79 6.30
CA VAL A 232 -4.99 7.45 5.72
C VAL A 232 -3.51 7.12 5.56
N TYR A 233 -3.11 5.99 6.15
CA TYR A 233 -1.81 5.37 6.01
C TYR A 233 -1.92 4.24 5.00
N VAL A 234 -1.13 4.31 3.94
CA VAL A 234 -1.16 3.31 2.87
C VAL A 234 0.20 2.67 2.74
N LEU A 235 0.20 1.34 2.64
CA LEU A 235 1.38 0.55 2.37
C LEU A 235 1.37 0.10 0.92
N ALA A 236 2.37 0.58 0.18
CA ALA A 236 2.68 0.14 -1.16
C ALA A 236 3.93 -0.75 -1.15
N TYR A 237 3.95 -1.78 -1.98
CA TYR A 237 5.17 -2.51 -2.28
C TYR A 237 5.54 -2.36 -3.75
N LEU A 238 6.82 -2.17 -4.01
CA LEU A 238 7.39 -2.08 -5.35
C LEU A 238 8.50 -3.13 -5.47
N PRO A 239 8.30 -4.18 -6.28
CA PRO A 239 9.36 -5.12 -6.61
C PRO A 239 10.56 -4.39 -7.20
N ILE A 240 11.77 -4.83 -6.84
CA ILE A 240 13.01 -4.26 -7.39
C ILE A 240 13.05 -4.53 -8.89
N ARG A 241 13.13 -3.45 -9.66
CA ARG A 241 13.33 -3.48 -11.10
C ARG A 241 14.61 -2.73 -11.42
N LEU A 242 15.32 -3.20 -12.44
CA LEU A 242 16.49 -2.53 -12.99
C LEU A 242 16.12 -1.91 -14.34
N ARG A 243 16.52 -0.66 -14.56
CA ARG A 243 16.55 -0.04 -15.89
C ARG A 243 18.00 -0.02 -16.34
N GLY A 244 18.38 -0.97 -17.20
CA GLY A 244 19.80 -1.28 -17.41
C GLY A 244 20.37 -1.91 -16.13
N GLU A 245 21.40 -1.29 -15.56
CA GLU A 245 22.01 -1.70 -14.28
C GLU A 245 21.51 -0.88 -13.08
N GLU A 246 20.57 0.03 -13.31
CA GLU A 246 20.16 1.03 -12.32
C GLU A 246 18.84 0.66 -11.64
N PRO A 247 18.79 0.51 -10.30
CA PRO A 247 17.55 0.31 -9.56
C PRO A 247 16.53 1.43 -9.79
N VAL A 248 15.32 1.05 -10.17
CA VAL A 248 14.19 1.98 -10.26
C VAL A 248 13.67 2.26 -8.84
N LEU A 249 13.84 3.49 -8.38
CA LEU A 249 13.41 3.92 -7.06
C LEU A 249 11.91 4.26 -7.05
N PRO A 250 11.21 4.11 -5.91
CA PRO A 250 9.82 4.54 -5.80
C PRO A 250 9.67 6.04 -6.07
N GLU A 251 8.57 6.39 -6.73
CA GLU A 251 8.16 7.76 -6.99
C GLU A 251 6.72 7.97 -6.51
N ILE A 252 6.49 9.11 -5.87
CA ILE A 252 5.18 9.59 -5.40
C ILE A 252 4.84 10.85 -6.19
N ILE A 253 3.68 10.87 -6.84
CA ILE A 253 3.14 11.99 -7.58
C ILE A 253 1.90 12.48 -6.83
N ASP A 254 1.86 13.76 -6.47
CA ASP A 254 0.75 14.39 -5.77
C ASP A 254 0.38 15.70 -6.45
N GLY A 255 -0.68 15.65 -7.25
CA GLY A 255 -1.03 16.74 -8.17
C GLY A 255 0.12 17.06 -9.14
N LYS A 256 0.79 18.20 -8.92
CA LYS A 256 1.93 18.67 -9.74
C LYS A 256 3.30 18.32 -9.15
N TYR A 257 3.33 17.81 -7.93
CA TYR A 257 4.58 17.49 -7.25
C TYR A 257 4.96 16.05 -7.56
N SER A 258 6.21 15.83 -7.96
CA SER A 258 6.82 14.50 -8.04
C SER A 258 7.94 14.42 -7.00
N ILE A 259 7.90 13.35 -6.21
CA ILE A 259 8.85 13.04 -5.15
C ILE A 259 9.43 11.66 -5.46
N ARG A 260 10.65 11.66 -6.00
CA ARG A 260 11.45 10.44 -6.10
C ARG A 260 12.11 10.17 -4.76
N VAL A 261 12.00 8.94 -4.27
CA VAL A 261 12.62 8.54 -3.00
C VAL A 261 14.13 8.70 -3.07
N ASP A 262 14.71 9.37 -2.08
CA ASP A 262 16.15 9.50 -1.91
C ASP A 262 16.73 8.16 -1.39
N PRO A 263 17.70 7.55 -2.09
CA PRO A 263 18.36 6.31 -1.63
C PRO A 263 18.85 6.37 -0.19
N THR A 264 19.35 7.52 0.24
CA THR A 264 19.90 7.72 1.58
C THR A 264 18.83 7.82 2.67
N SER A 265 17.57 7.95 2.27
CA SER A 265 16.43 7.96 3.19
C SER A 265 15.89 6.55 3.49
N ILE A 266 16.22 5.56 2.67
CA ILE A 266 15.68 4.20 2.70
C ILE A 266 16.26 3.42 3.87
N TYR A 267 15.38 2.87 4.71
CA TYR A 267 15.75 1.98 5.79
C TYR A 267 15.95 0.55 5.29
N TYR A 268 16.95 -0.16 5.80
CA TYR A 268 17.17 -1.57 5.50
C TYR A 268 17.71 -2.33 6.71
N SER A 269 17.72 -3.66 6.62
CA SER A 269 18.34 -4.55 7.59
C SER A 269 19.50 -5.31 6.94
N ASN A 270 20.57 -5.58 7.71
CA ASN A 270 21.67 -6.45 7.29
C ASN A 270 21.29 -7.94 7.32
N ALA A 271 20.07 -8.28 7.76
CA ALA A 271 19.59 -9.66 7.70
C ALA A 271 19.50 -10.09 6.23
N SER A 272 20.22 -11.16 5.88
CA SER A 272 20.18 -11.75 4.54
C SER A 272 18.78 -12.28 4.26
N VAL A 273 18.01 -11.53 3.47
CA VAL A 273 16.73 -11.98 2.93
C VAL A 273 16.83 -12.13 1.43
N PHE A 274 16.25 -13.22 0.93
CA PHE A 274 16.02 -13.41 -0.50
C PHE A 274 14.85 -12.51 -0.92
N TYR A 275 14.96 -11.86 -2.08
CA TYR A 275 13.93 -11.00 -2.68
C TYR A 275 13.64 -9.72 -1.91
N ASN A 276 14.51 -8.73 -2.07
CA ASN A 276 14.24 -7.37 -1.60
C ASN A 276 13.08 -6.75 -2.39
N VAL A 277 12.20 -6.05 -1.69
CA VAL A 277 11.13 -5.21 -2.22
C VAL A 277 11.19 -3.86 -1.52
N PHE A 278 10.88 -2.78 -2.23
CA PHE A 278 10.63 -1.50 -1.57
C PHE A 278 9.25 -1.56 -0.93
N THR A 279 9.16 -1.28 0.36
CA THR A 279 7.90 -1.01 1.06
C THR A 279 7.84 0.48 1.36
N VAL A 280 6.84 1.16 0.82
CA VAL A 280 6.60 2.58 1.06
C VAL A 280 5.36 2.71 1.93
N ILE A 281 5.52 3.30 3.10
CA ILE A 281 4.41 3.72 3.96
C ILE A 281 4.23 5.21 3.75
N PHE A 282 3.06 5.65 3.30
CA PHE A 282 2.76 7.06 3.17
C PHE A 282 1.46 7.43 3.89
N ALA A 283 1.45 8.62 4.47
CA ALA A 283 0.29 9.17 5.18
C ALA A 283 -0.23 10.40 4.45
N ILE A 284 -1.54 10.44 4.26
CA ILE A 284 -2.25 11.53 3.59
C ILE A 284 -3.32 12.06 4.54
N ASN A 285 -3.30 13.37 4.78
CA ASN A 285 -4.41 14.05 5.45
C ASN A 285 -5.61 14.13 4.49
N VAL A 286 -6.74 13.56 4.92
CA VAL A 286 -7.95 13.45 4.12
C VAL A 286 -8.80 14.73 4.17
N LYS A 287 -8.63 15.55 5.21
CA LYS A 287 -9.32 16.83 5.34
C LYS A 287 -8.57 17.99 4.70
N ASP A 288 -7.26 18.07 4.93
CA ASP A 288 -6.40 19.14 4.41
C ASP A 288 -5.62 18.65 3.18
N SER A 289 -6.14 18.96 1.99
CA SER A 289 -5.48 18.61 0.73
C SER A 289 -4.22 19.44 0.44
N SER A 290 -3.96 20.50 1.21
CA SER A 290 -2.73 21.30 1.08
C SER A 290 -1.57 20.76 1.92
N GLU A 291 -1.84 19.87 2.87
CA GLU A 291 -0.81 19.26 3.70
C GLU A 291 0.08 18.34 2.84
N PRO A 292 1.41 18.52 2.84
CA PRO A 292 2.33 17.65 2.13
C PRO A 292 2.26 16.21 2.62
N ILE A 293 2.41 15.26 1.70
CA ILE A 293 2.51 13.84 2.05
C ILE A 293 3.76 13.59 2.86
N THR A 294 3.62 12.78 3.91
CA THR A 294 4.75 12.20 4.64
C THR A 294 4.89 10.73 4.26
N TYR A 295 6.12 10.26 4.08
CA TYR A 295 6.38 8.87 3.75
C TYR A 295 7.67 8.38 4.41
N GLU A 296 7.75 7.07 4.59
CA GLU A 296 8.97 6.35 4.94
C GLU A 296 9.13 5.17 3.98
N THR A 297 10.37 4.88 3.60
CA THR A 297 10.67 3.78 2.67
C THR A 297 11.61 2.79 3.32
N PHE A 298 11.28 1.53 3.11
CA PHE A 298 12.01 0.40 3.64
C PHE A 298 12.39 -0.57 2.52
N LEU A 299 13.53 -1.22 2.65
CA LEU A 299 13.98 -2.29 1.78
C LEU A 299 14.04 -3.59 2.58
N PHE A 300 13.03 -4.43 2.41
CA PHE A 300 12.85 -5.69 3.15
C PHE A 300 12.46 -6.83 2.21
N GLY A 301 12.37 -8.05 2.73
CA GLY A 301 11.66 -9.14 2.06
C GLY A 301 10.15 -8.91 2.02
N TYR A 302 9.41 -9.80 1.34
CA TYR A 302 7.94 -9.75 1.35
C TYR A 302 7.40 -9.81 2.78
N ALA A 303 6.62 -8.79 3.16
CA ALA A 303 5.82 -8.80 4.37
C ALA A 303 4.52 -9.57 4.12
N SER A 304 4.06 -10.31 5.13
CA SER A 304 2.82 -11.10 5.05
C SER A 304 1.73 -10.62 6.00
N CYS A 305 2.07 -9.78 6.98
CA CYS A 305 1.14 -9.29 7.99
C CYS A 305 1.50 -7.87 8.42
N ILE A 306 0.47 -7.05 8.65
CA ILE A 306 0.58 -5.71 9.23
C ILE A 306 -0.30 -5.67 10.46
N TYR A 307 0.24 -5.07 11.52
CA TYR A 307 -0.50 -4.71 12.71
C TYR A 307 -0.28 -3.23 12.99
N VAL A 308 -1.35 -2.55 13.38
CA VAL A 308 -1.36 -1.13 13.72
C VAL A 308 -2.09 -0.99 15.04
N SER A 309 -1.49 -0.25 15.97
CA SER A 309 -2.06 0.09 17.28
C SER A 309 -1.81 1.57 17.57
N LEU A 310 -2.63 2.14 18.47
CA LEU A 310 -2.48 3.53 18.92
C LEU A 310 -1.39 3.70 19.98
#